data_AF-D9S5J9-F1
#
_entry.id   AF-D9S5J9-F1
#
_cell.length_a   1.000
_cell.length_b   1.000
_cell.length_c   1.000
_cell.angle_alpha   90.00
_cell.angle_beta   90.00
_cell.angle_gamma   90.00
#
_symmetry.space_group_name_H-M   'P 1'
#
loop_
_entity.id
_entity.type
_entity.pdbx_description
1 polymer ?
#
loop_
_entity_poly.entity_id
_entity_poly.type
_entity_poly.pdbx_seq_one_letter_code
_entity_poly.pdbx_strand_id
1 'polypeptide(L)'
;MPFKRALTYSLVINLFFLALCLLFGDLKFGAIDDYFMAARLTGALGTDYNPHLIFVNAIYGYALLPLYHLFPAIGWYYIGEMFSVFLSFTVIGFILLQRCGEHWGAILAALFTALFASDFYLVVQFTQCASILSAAGMLLFAYGIISQDCHAPNGARNDVWGNIQALAPFILGVALMLWGSVMRWQAFLMGLPFFCLGLLFILRECWSAKWHVIAGLAILFAGAFSMHAFDQKIYQSPAYEAFNKFQSPRVILGDKNNYNKNAVYEDAEELGLSGKDFHLLTEWIFYDTKVLQLIV
;
A
#
# COMPACT_ATOMS: atom_id res chain seq x y z
N MET A 1 -19.89 12.79 -16.80
CA MET A 1 -20.60 13.35 -15.63
C MET A 1 -19.81 14.57 -15.14
N PRO A 2 -20.42 15.63 -14.57
CA PRO A 2 -19.64 16.75 -14.05
C PRO A 2 -18.64 16.27 -12.97
N PHE A 3 -17.39 16.77 -13.03
CA PHE A 3 -16.30 16.36 -12.13
C PHE A 3 -16.70 16.32 -10.66
N LYS A 4 -17.26 17.44 -10.16
CA LYS A 4 -17.67 17.56 -8.76
C LYS A 4 -18.69 16.50 -8.35
N ARG A 5 -19.69 16.24 -9.21
CA ARG A 5 -20.72 15.23 -8.93
C ARG A 5 -20.12 13.82 -8.89
N ALA A 6 -19.25 13.48 -9.83
CA ALA A 6 -18.59 12.17 -9.86
C ALA A 6 -17.73 11.95 -8.60
N LEU A 7 -16.98 12.96 -8.17
CA LEU A 7 -16.18 12.89 -6.94
C LEU A 7 -17.07 12.73 -5.71
N THR A 8 -18.14 13.54 -5.59
CA THR A 8 -19.09 13.43 -4.47
C THR A 8 -19.74 12.05 -4.42
N TYR A 9 -20.19 11.50 -5.54
CA TYR A 9 -20.81 10.18 -5.57
C TYR A 9 -19.82 9.09 -5.17
N SER A 10 -18.59 9.14 -5.69
CA SER A 10 -17.56 8.16 -5.31
C SER A 10 -17.23 8.23 -3.82
N LEU A 11 -17.15 9.43 -3.25
CA LEU A 11 -16.92 9.64 -1.82
C LEU A 11 -18.08 9.10 -0.99
N VAL A 12 -19.33 9.41 -1.36
CA VAL A 12 -20.52 8.97 -0.62
C VAL A 12 -20.65 7.44 -0.65
N ILE A 13 -20.46 6.81 -1.82
CA ILE A 13 -20.47 5.35 -1.95
C ILE A 13 -19.41 4.73 -1.05
N ASN A 14 -18.17 5.23 -1.12
CA ASN A 14 -17.07 4.67 -0.34
C ASN A 14 -17.23 4.90 1.16
N LEU A 15 -17.68 6.09 1.57
CA LEU A 15 -17.98 6.43 2.96
C LEU A 15 -19.11 5.54 3.51
N PHE A 16 -20.13 5.26 2.71
CA PHE A 16 -21.21 4.36 3.10
C PHE A 16 -20.68 2.96 3.43
N PHE A 17 -19.88 2.35 2.56
CA PHE A 17 -19.30 1.02 2.83
C PHE A 17 -18.29 1.04 3.98
N LEU A 18 -17.44 2.08 4.06
CA LEU A 18 -16.55 2.24 5.21
C LEU A 18 -17.33 2.33 6.52
N ALA A 19 -18.41 3.12 6.57
CA ALA A 19 -19.26 3.22 7.75
C ALA A 19 -19.90 1.87 8.12
N LEU A 20 -20.35 1.08 7.12
CA LEU A 20 -20.85 -0.27 7.39
C LEU A 20 -19.76 -1.17 8.00
N CYS A 21 -18.55 -1.15 7.45
CA CYS A 21 -17.42 -1.91 8.00
C CYS A 21 -17.06 -1.47 9.43
N LEU A 22 -17.09 -0.17 9.71
CA LEU A 22 -16.79 0.36 11.05
C LEU A 22 -17.89 0.06 12.08
N LEU A 23 -19.15 0.02 11.67
CA LEU A 23 -20.29 -0.18 12.58
C LEU A 23 -20.59 -1.67 12.84
N PHE A 24 -20.41 -2.53 11.84
CA PHE A 24 -20.82 -3.93 11.90
C PHE A 24 -19.66 -4.92 11.79
N GLY A 25 -18.48 -4.46 11.41
CA GLY A 25 -17.32 -5.29 11.15
C GLY A 25 -16.37 -5.40 12.34
N ASP A 26 -15.63 -6.51 12.36
CA ASP A 26 -14.49 -6.70 13.27
C ASP A 26 -13.21 -6.27 12.56
N LEU A 27 -12.64 -5.16 13.03
CA LEU A 27 -11.49 -4.49 12.42
C LEU A 27 -10.21 -5.11 12.94
N LYS A 28 -9.43 -5.73 12.05
CA LYS A 28 -8.15 -6.35 12.41
C LYS A 28 -7.12 -6.20 11.32
N PHE A 29 -5.86 -6.38 11.70
CA PHE A 29 -4.78 -6.57 10.74
C PHE A 29 -4.91 -7.93 10.06
N GLY A 30 -4.67 -7.95 8.75
CA GLY A 30 -4.69 -9.15 7.93
C GLY A 30 -3.48 -10.04 8.10
N ALA A 31 -2.32 -9.46 8.45
CA ALA A 31 -1.13 -10.21 8.81
C ALA A 31 -0.56 -9.75 10.15
N ILE A 32 0.06 -10.69 10.86
CA ILE A 32 0.78 -10.41 12.11
C ILE A 32 1.96 -9.44 11.87
N ASP A 33 2.51 -9.43 10.65
CA ASP A 33 3.56 -8.49 10.24
C ASP A 33 3.12 -7.02 10.41
N ASP A 34 1.88 -6.67 10.03
CA ASP A 34 1.35 -5.31 10.17
C ASP A 34 1.28 -4.87 11.64
N TYR A 35 0.85 -5.78 12.51
CA TYR A 35 0.84 -5.54 13.96
C TYR A 35 2.25 -5.26 14.48
N PHE A 36 3.24 -6.07 14.08
CA PHE A 36 4.63 -5.85 14.47
C PHE A 36 5.19 -4.52 13.94
N MET A 37 4.81 -4.11 12.72
CA MET A 37 5.21 -2.81 12.17
C MET A 37 4.60 -1.64 12.98
N ALA A 38 3.32 -1.73 13.32
CA ALA A 38 2.65 -0.74 14.16
C ALA A 38 3.26 -0.67 15.57
N ALA A 39 3.51 -1.81 16.20
CA ALA A 39 4.13 -1.89 17.53
C ALA A 39 5.56 -1.36 17.54
N ARG A 40 6.31 -1.54 16.45
CA ARG A 40 7.66 -1.01 16.30
C ARG A 40 7.67 0.52 16.20
N LEU A 41 6.69 1.10 15.49
CA LEU A 41 6.56 2.56 15.40
C LEU A 41 6.28 3.18 16.76
N THR A 42 5.41 2.60 17.57
CA THR A 42 5.04 3.15 18.90
C THR A 42 6.11 2.94 19.97
N GLY A 43 7.20 2.23 19.68
CA GLY A 43 8.24 1.93 20.66
C GLY A 43 7.87 0.82 21.66
N ALA A 44 6.77 0.09 21.41
CA ALA A 44 6.27 -0.96 22.32
C ALA A 44 7.28 -2.11 22.55
N LEU A 45 8.27 -2.25 21.67
CA LEU A 45 9.32 -3.28 21.73
C LEU A 45 10.60 -2.82 22.46
N GLY A 46 10.54 -1.72 23.22
CA GLY A 46 11.60 -1.34 24.17
C GLY A 46 12.55 -0.22 23.74
N THR A 47 12.22 0.52 22.69
CA THR A 47 12.95 1.73 22.27
C THR A 47 11.99 2.90 22.09
N ASP A 48 12.53 4.11 22.02
CA ASP A 48 11.83 5.26 21.44
C ASP A 48 11.26 4.93 20.04
N TYR A 49 10.36 5.77 19.55
CA TYR A 49 9.72 5.61 18.24
C TYR A 49 10.72 5.22 17.14
N ASN A 50 10.48 4.09 16.47
CA ASN A 50 11.40 3.56 15.46
C ASN A 50 10.75 3.57 14.07
N PRO A 51 11.17 4.46 13.15
CA PRO A 51 10.59 4.57 11.80
C PRO A 51 11.08 3.49 10.83
N HIS A 52 12.01 2.62 11.24
CA HIS A 52 12.57 1.58 10.40
C HIS A 52 11.69 0.33 10.42
N LEU A 53 10.86 0.24 9.38
CA LEU A 53 9.89 -0.82 9.17
C LEU A 53 10.50 -1.94 8.31
N ILE A 54 10.41 -3.19 8.76
CA ILE A 54 11.11 -4.34 8.13
C ILE A 54 10.60 -4.62 6.71
N PHE A 55 9.30 -4.43 6.46
CA PHE A 55 8.65 -4.77 5.19
C PHE A 55 8.16 -3.56 4.39
N VAL A 56 8.01 -2.43 5.06
CA VAL A 56 7.54 -1.17 4.49
C VAL A 56 8.73 -0.21 4.47
N ASN A 57 8.84 0.64 3.46
CA ASN A 57 9.95 1.57 3.37
C ASN A 57 9.97 2.55 4.56
N ALA A 58 11.15 2.80 5.14
CA ALA A 58 11.33 3.66 6.29
C ALA A 58 10.79 5.09 6.09
N ILE A 59 10.71 5.57 4.85
CA ILE A 59 10.10 6.87 4.52
C ILE A 59 8.65 6.95 5.01
N TYR A 60 7.89 5.86 4.93
CA TYR A 60 6.54 5.82 5.47
C TYR A 60 6.53 5.94 7.00
N GLY A 61 7.44 5.24 7.68
CA GLY A 61 7.62 5.38 9.12
C GLY A 61 7.95 6.82 9.54
N TYR A 62 8.88 7.47 8.83
CA TYR A 62 9.21 8.88 9.05
C TYR A 62 8.03 9.83 8.77
N ALA A 63 7.18 9.51 7.78
CA ALA A 63 5.99 10.32 7.49
C ALA A 63 4.94 10.23 8.61
N LEU A 64 4.83 9.07 9.28
CA LEU A 64 3.90 8.87 10.40
C LEU A 64 4.45 9.37 11.75
N LEU A 65 5.77 9.44 11.90
CA LEU A 65 6.43 9.77 13.16
C LEU A 65 5.94 11.09 13.80
N PRO A 66 5.77 12.20 13.08
CA PRO A 66 5.23 13.44 13.66
C PRO A 66 3.82 13.27 14.23
N LEU A 67 2.98 12.44 13.61
CA LEU A 67 1.62 12.17 14.07
C LEU A 67 1.63 11.42 15.39
N TYR A 68 2.53 10.44 15.53
CA TYR A 68 2.74 9.71 16.78
C TYR A 68 3.27 10.61 17.91
N HIS A 69 4.14 11.58 17.61
CA HIS A 69 4.57 12.56 18.60
C HIS A 69 3.45 13.50 19.06
N LEU A 70 2.54 13.89 18.16
CA LEU A 70 1.42 14.78 18.49
C LEU A 70 0.29 14.03 19.22
N PHE A 71 -0.01 12.80 18.79
CA PHE A 71 -1.10 11.98 19.31
C PHE A 71 -0.67 10.51 19.44
N PRO A 72 0.02 10.14 20.54
CA PRO A 72 0.65 8.83 20.69
C PRO A 72 -0.33 7.67 20.90
N ALA A 73 -1.53 7.96 21.40
CA ALA A 73 -2.57 6.95 21.64
C ALA A 73 -3.27 6.49 20.35
N ILE A 74 -3.03 7.17 19.22
CA ILE A 74 -3.71 6.89 17.96
C ILE A 74 -2.85 5.94 17.12
N GLY A 75 -3.47 4.86 16.62
CA GLY A 75 -2.83 3.91 15.70
C GLY A 75 -2.64 4.48 14.29
N TRP A 76 -1.77 5.47 14.11
CA TRP A 76 -1.58 6.16 12.84
C TRP A 76 -1.15 5.24 11.69
N TYR A 77 -0.43 4.16 11.97
CA TYR A 77 -0.10 3.14 10.98
C TYR A 77 -1.38 2.52 10.37
N TYR A 78 -2.28 2.00 11.21
CA TYR A 78 -3.56 1.43 10.79
C TYR A 78 -4.43 2.46 10.06
N ILE A 79 -4.49 3.70 10.58
CA ILE A 79 -5.25 4.78 9.95
C ILE A 79 -4.67 5.11 8.58
N GLY A 80 -3.35 5.15 8.42
CA GLY A 80 -2.70 5.40 7.15
C GLY A 80 -3.00 4.32 6.11
N GLU A 81 -3.04 3.05 6.53
CA GLU A 81 -3.46 1.93 5.67
C GLU A 81 -4.93 2.05 5.26
N MET A 82 -5.84 2.25 6.22
CA MET A 82 -7.27 2.45 5.94
C MET A 82 -7.51 3.66 5.04
N PHE A 83 -6.78 4.76 5.27
CA PHE A 83 -6.86 5.95 4.44
C PHE A 83 -6.35 5.69 3.02
N SER A 84 -5.30 4.87 2.86
CA SER A 84 -4.79 4.49 1.55
C SER A 84 -5.81 3.68 0.72
N VAL A 85 -6.53 2.75 1.37
CA VAL A 85 -7.64 2.00 0.75
C VAL A 85 -8.75 2.98 0.38
N PHE A 86 -9.15 3.85 1.31
CA PHE A 86 -10.21 4.82 1.07
C PHE A 86 -9.90 5.74 -0.11
N LEU A 87 -8.68 6.25 -0.20
CA LEU A 87 -8.25 7.08 -1.33
C LEU A 87 -8.29 6.28 -2.64
N SER A 88 -7.81 5.05 -2.63
CA SER A 88 -7.76 4.18 -3.81
C SER A 88 -9.15 3.84 -4.34
N PHE A 89 -10.08 3.43 -3.47
CA PHE A 89 -11.46 3.14 -3.84
C PHE A 89 -12.19 4.39 -4.33
N THR A 90 -11.93 5.55 -3.74
CA THR A 90 -12.50 6.82 -4.21
C THR A 90 -11.99 7.17 -5.61
N VAL A 91 -10.71 6.94 -5.89
CA VAL A 91 -10.15 7.20 -7.23
C VAL A 91 -10.74 6.24 -8.27
N ILE A 92 -10.80 4.94 -7.96
CA ILE A 92 -11.38 3.95 -8.88
C ILE A 92 -12.86 4.22 -9.13
N GLY A 93 -13.65 4.47 -8.07
CA GLY A 93 -15.06 4.81 -8.19
C GLY A 93 -15.29 6.10 -8.99
N PHE A 94 -14.47 7.13 -8.78
CA PHE A 94 -14.49 8.35 -9.57
C PHE A 94 -14.26 8.07 -11.06
N ILE A 95 -13.28 7.24 -11.42
CA ILE A 95 -12.98 6.91 -12.81
C ILE A 95 -14.12 6.12 -13.45
N LEU A 96 -14.71 5.16 -12.72
CA LEU A 96 -15.89 4.41 -13.18
C LEU A 96 -17.08 5.33 -13.46
N LEU A 97 -17.36 6.29 -12.57
CA LEU A 97 -18.41 7.29 -12.75
C LEU A 97 -18.15 8.22 -13.94
N GLN A 98 -16.89 8.57 -14.18
CA GLN A 98 -16.52 9.40 -15.32
C GLN A 98 -16.65 8.67 -16.67
N ARG A 99 -16.30 7.38 -16.72
CA ARG A 99 -16.26 6.61 -17.96
C ARG A 99 -17.58 5.92 -18.30
N CYS A 100 -18.32 5.44 -17.30
CA CYS A 100 -19.56 4.69 -17.50
C CYS A 100 -20.83 5.55 -17.30
N GLY A 101 -20.67 6.84 -16.98
CA GLY A 101 -21.79 7.74 -16.71
C GLY A 101 -22.42 7.53 -15.34
N GLU A 102 -23.48 8.28 -15.05
CA GLU A 102 -24.05 8.36 -13.69
C GLU A 102 -24.68 7.04 -13.24
N HIS A 103 -25.55 6.43 -14.06
CA HIS A 103 -26.27 5.22 -13.66
C HIS A 103 -25.36 3.99 -13.58
N TRP A 104 -24.74 3.61 -14.70
CA TRP A 104 -23.87 2.43 -14.74
C TRP A 104 -22.59 2.63 -13.93
N GLY A 105 -22.00 3.83 -13.95
CA GLY A 105 -20.83 4.14 -13.14
C GLY A 105 -21.10 4.06 -11.64
N ALA A 106 -22.27 4.51 -11.16
CA ALA A 106 -22.63 4.37 -9.75
C ALA A 106 -22.84 2.92 -9.35
N ILE A 107 -23.52 2.12 -10.19
CA ILE A 107 -23.72 0.69 -9.96
C ILE A 107 -22.36 -0.03 -9.91
N LEU A 108 -21.48 0.21 -10.89
CA LEU A 108 -20.17 -0.43 -10.94
C LEU A 108 -19.26 0.03 -9.80
N ALA A 109 -19.27 1.31 -9.44
CA ALA A 109 -18.50 1.82 -8.30
C ALA A 109 -19.00 1.19 -6.98
N ALA A 110 -20.32 1.13 -6.77
CA ALA A 110 -20.90 0.51 -5.59
C ALA A 110 -20.61 -0.99 -5.53
N LEU A 111 -20.74 -1.71 -6.66
CA LEU A 111 -20.44 -3.13 -6.73
C LEU A 111 -18.95 -3.40 -6.46
N PHE A 112 -18.06 -2.63 -7.07
CA PHE A 112 -16.62 -2.72 -6.85
C PHE A 112 -16.28 -2.52 -5.36
N THR A 113 -16.76 -1.41 -4.76
CA THR A 113 -16.51 -1.14 -3.35
C THR A 113 -17.13 -2.22 -2.46
N ALA A 114 -18.35 -2.69 -2.74
CA ALA A 114 -19.01 -3.73 -1.96
C ALA A 114 -18.21 -5.05 -1.95
N LEU A 115 -17.71 -5.47 -3.12
CA LEU A 115 -16.98 -6.74 -3.28
C LEU A 115 -15.66 -6.74 -2.51
N PHE A 116 -14.96 -5.61 -2.47
CA PHE A 116 -13.63 -5.52 -1.87
C PHE A 116 -13.62 -4.88 -0.48
N ALA A 117 -14.74 -4.31 -0.01
CA ALA A 117 -14.80 -3.65 1.29
C ALA A 117 -14.45 -4.58 2.45
N SER A 118 -14.92 -5.83 2.44
CA SER A 118 -14.57 -6.79 3.51
C SER A 118 -13.06 -7.05 3.55
N ASP A 119 -12.47 -7.30 2.40
CA ASP A 119 -11.08 -7.73 2.31
C ASP A 119 -10.10 -6.59 2.62
N PHE A 120 -10.46 -5.36 2.27
CA PHE A 120 -9.58 -4.21 2.45
C PHE A 120 -9.85 -3.38 3.70
N TYR A 121 -11.11 -3.30 4.18
CA TYR A 121 -11.44 -2.51 5.38
C TYR A 121 -11.52 -3.34 6.65
N LEU A 122 -11.93 -4.61 6.60
CA LEU A 122 -12.01 -5.42 7.83
C LEU A 122 -10.69 -6.12 8.16
N VAL A 123 -9.94 -6.51 7.13
CA VAL A 123 -8.72 -7.33 7.23
C VAL A 123 -7.57 -6.61 6.54
N VAL A 124 -7.22 -5.42 7.03
CA VAL A 124 -6.28 -4.53 6.34
C VAL A 124 -4.86 -5.08 6.38
N GLN A 125 -4.17 -5.02 5.24
CA GLN A 125 -2.78 -5.46 5.11
C GLN A 125 -1.99 -4.50 4.21
N PHE A 126 -0.76 -4.15 4.59
CA PHE A 126 0.12 -3.26 3.82
C PHE A 126 0.33 -3.71 2.37
N THR A 127 0.36 -5.03 2.13
CA THR A 127 0.55 -5.61 0.79
C THR A 127 -0.65 -5.37 -0.12
N GLN A 128 -1.86 -5.50 0.42
CA GLN A 128 -3.10 -5.18 -0.29
C GLN A 128 -3.22 -3.67 -0.50
N CYS A 129 -2.90 -2.87 0.52
CA CYS A 129 -2.87 -1.41 0.41
C CYS A 129 -1.93 -0.95 -0.72
N ALA A 130 -0.72 -1.51 -0.79
CA ALA A 130 0.26 -1.21 -1.83
C ALA A 130 -0.25 -1.54 -3.24
N SER A 131 -0.92 -2.69 -3.40
CA SER A 131 -1.42 -3.14 -4.70
C SER A 131 -2.56 -2.25 -5.20
N ILE A 132 -3.53 -1.92 -4.33
CA ILE A 132 -4.67 -1.09 -4.73
C ILE A 132 -4.28 0.38 -4.93
N LEU A 133 -3.36 0.93 -4.12
CA LEU A 133 -2.77 2.25 -4.34
C LEU A 133 -2.10 2.35 -5.71
N SER A 134 -1.26 1.35 -6.02
CA SER A 134 -0.54 1.29 -7.29
C SER A 134 -1.52 1.19 -8.45
N ALA A 135 -2.52 0.30 -8.36
CA ALA A 135 -3.54 0.12 -9.39
C ALA A 135 -4.39 1.38 -9.60
N ALA A 136 -4.83 2.04 -8.52
CA ALA A 136 -5.59 3.29 -8.59
C ALA A 136 -4.76 4.42 -9.21
N GLY A 137 -3.48 4.54 -8.83
CA GLY A 137 -2.56 5.52 -9.40
C GLY A 137 -2.28 5.28 -10.89
N MET A 138 -2.06 4.04 -11.29
CA MET A 138 -1.89 3.63 -12.70
C MET A 138 -3.15 3.94 -13.52
N LEU A 139 -4.33 3.61 -12.98
CA LEU A 139 -5.61 3.87 -13.64
C LEU A 139 -5.88 5.37 -13.77
N LEU A 140 -5.57 6.16 -12.75
CA LEU A 140 -5.73 7.61 -12.77
C LEU A 140 -4.76 8.28 -13.75
N PHE A 141 -3.53 7.78 -13.85
CA PHE A 141 -2.56 8.23 -14.84
C PHE A 141 -3.06 7.96 -16.26
N ALA A 142 -3.53 6.74 -16.54
CA ALA A 142 -4.11 6.38 -17.83
C ALA A 142 -5.38 7.20 -18.15
N TYR A 143 -6.23 7.45 -17.15
CA TYR A 143 -7.39 8.34 -17.28
C TYR A 143 -6.97 9.76 -17.67
N GLY A 144 -5.91 10.29 -17.04
CA GLY A 144 -5.31 11.58 -17.39
C GLY A 144 -4.95 11.68 -18.87
N ILE A 145 -4.28 10.67 -19.41
CA ILE A 145 -3.90 10.59 -20.84
C ILE A 145 -5.13 10.64 -21.75
N ILE A 146 -6.12 9.78 -21.49
CA ILE A 146 -7.33 9.69 -22.32
C ILE A 146 -8.14 10.98 -22.25
N SER A 147 -8.20 11.62 -21.08
CA SER A 147 -8.97 12.84 -20.87
C SER A 147 -8.36 14.07 -21.57
N GLN A 148 -7.03 14.11 -21.75
CA GLN A 148 -6.36 15.21 -22.46
C GLN A 148 -6.70 15.23 -23.95
N ASP A 149 -6.80 14.07 -24.60
CA ASP A 149 -7.15 13.98 -26.03
C ASP A 149 -8.59 14.41 -26.33
N CYS A 150 -9.48 14.24 -25.35
CA CYS A 150 -10.89 14.65 -25.48
C CYS A 150 -11.10 16.17 -25.34
N HIS A 151 -10.13 16.89 -24.75
CA HIS A 151 -10.22 18.31 -24.40
C HIS A 151 -9.29 19.21 -25.21
N ALA A 152 -8.91 18.82 -26.42
CA ALA A 152 -8.11 19.65 -27.32
C ALA A 152 -8.95 20.41 -28.37
N PRO A 153 -9.72 21.46 -28.04
CA PRO A 153 -9.89 22.59 -28.94
C PRO A 153 -8.71 23.57 -28.74
N ASN A 154 -8.02 23.86 -29.83
CA ASN A 154 -6.81 24.69 -29.98
C ASN A 154 -6.88 26.16 -29.45
N GLY A 155 -7.78 26.52 -28.52
CA GLY A 155 -8.14 27.92 -28.26
C GLY A 155 -8.01 28.48 -26.84
N ALA A 156 -7.89 27.68 -25.78
CA ALA A 156 -7.96 28.20 -24.39
C ALA A 156 -6.62 28.07 -23.65
N ARG A 157 -5.58 28.74 -24.15
CA ARG A 157 -4.18 28.53 -23.71
C ARG A 157 -3.77 29.30 -22.44
N ASN A 158 -4.63 30.18 -21.88
CA ASN A 158 -4.21 31.09 -20.80
C ASN A 158 -5.01 30.98 -19.49
N ASP A 159 -5.83 29.95 -19.31
CA ASP A 159 -6.53 29.76 -18.03
C ASP A 159 -5.75 28.84 -17.10
N VAL A 160 -5.12 29.43 -16.08
CA VAL A 160 -4.26 28.72 -15.10
C VAL A 160 -5.02 27.55 -14.46
N TRP A 161 -6.33 27.73 -14.24
CA TRP A 161 -7.18 26.72 -13.62
C TRP A 161 -7.43 25.50 -14.51
N GLY A 162 -7.50 25.69 -15.83
CA GLY A 162 -7.65 24.60 -16.80
C GLY A 162 -6.39 23.73 -16.89
N ASN A 163 -5.21 24.35 -16.85
CA ASN A 163 -3.94 23.62 -16.82
C ASN A 163 -3.76 22.81 -15.54
N ILE A 164 -4.16 23.34 -14.38
CA ILE A 164 -4.10 22.60 -13.10
C ILE A 164 -5.03 21.38 -13.15
N GLN A 165 -6.23 21.51 -13.71
CA GLN A 165 -7.17 20.38 -13.85
C GLN A 165 -6.64 19.31 -14.80
N ALA A 166 -5.95 19.70 -15.88
CA ALA A 166 -5.33 18.77 -16.82
C ALA A 166 -4.10 18.03 -16.23
N LEU A 167 -3.39 18.64 -15.28
CA LEU A 167 -2.21 18.07 -14.61
C LEU A 167 -2.54 17.27 -13.35
N ALA A 168 -3.63 17.60 -12.66
CA ALA A 168 -4.08 16.94 -11.44
C ALA A 168 -4.10 15.39 -11.52
N PRO A 169 -4.65 14.74 -12.56
CA PRO A 169 -4.66 13.28 -12.61
C PRO A 169 -3.26 12.68 -12.76
N PHE A 170 -2.33 13.36 -13.44
CA PHE A 170 -0.95 12.90 -13.56
C PHE A 170 -0.21 13.03 -12.23
N ILE A 171 -0.32 14.18 -11.57
CA ILE A 171 0.34 14.43 -10.28
C ILE A 171 -0.18 13.46 -9.23
N LEU A 172 -1.51 13.34 -9.11
CA LEU A 172 -2.13 12.44 -8.14
C LEU A 172 -1.85 10.97 -8.48
N GLY A 173 -1.89 10.58 -9.75
CA GLY A 173 -1.56 9.23 -10.19
C GLY A 173 -0.12 8.84 -9.82
N VAL A 174 0.85 9.71 -10.09
CA VAL A 174 2.25 9.49 -9.70
C VAL A 174 2.40 9.45 -8.18
N ALA A 175 1.75 10.34 -7.43
CA ALA A 175 1.81 10.35 -5.97
C ALA A 175 1.28 9.04 -5.36
N LEU A 176 0.15 8.52 -5.87
CA LEU A 176 -0.43 7.25 -5.43
C LEU A 176 0.48 6.07 -5.74
N MET A 177 1.08 6.04 -6.94
CA MET A 177 2.03 4.99 -7.32
C MET A 177 3.31 5.03 -6.49
N LEU A 178 3.84 6.23 -6.19
CA LEU A 178 4.98 6.38 -5.30
C LEU A 178 4.65 5.87 -3.89
N TRP A 179 3.48 6.23 -3.36
CA TRP A 179 3.04 5.72 -2.06
C TRP A 179 2.88 4.19 -2.06
N GLY A 180 2.27 3.62 -3.10
CA GLY A 180 2.21 2.16 -3.29
C GLY A 180 3.60 1.50 -3.31
N SER A 181 4.58 2.13 -3.98
CA SER A 181 5.96 1.65 -4.04
C SER A 181 6.68 1.68 -2.69
N VAL A 182 6.38 2.69 -1.87
CA VAL A 182 6.92 2.84 -0.49
C VAL A 182 6.28 1.79 0.43
N MET A 183 4.98 1.52 0.29
CA MET A 183 4.29 0.50 1.08
C MET A 183 4.84 -0.90 0.81
N ARG A 184 4.95 -1.28 -0.46
CA ARG A 184 5.58 -2.56 -0.84
C ARG A 184 6.10 -2.55 -2.26
N TRP A 185 7.43 -2.53 -2.37
CA TRP A 185 8.14 -2.51 -3.65
C TRP A 185 7.72 -3.63 -4.60
N GLN A 186 7.61 -4.86 -4.08
CA GLN A 186 7.25 -6.04 -4.89
C GLN A 186 5.83 -5.95 -5.45
N ALA A 187 4.86 -5.45 -4.66
CA ALA A 187 3.49 -5.28 -5.11
C ALA A 187 3.39 -4.21 -6.21
N PHE A 188 4.13 -3.11 -6.05
CA PHE A 188 4.25 -2.09 -7.09
C PHE A 188 4.84 -2.66 -8.39
N LEU A 189 5.94 -3.41 -8.31
CA LEU A 189 6.58 -4.05 -9.47
C LEU A 189 5.66 -5.04 -10.17
N MET A 190 4.84 -5.80 -9.43
CA MET A 190 3.87 -6.72 -10.03
C MET A 190 2.80 -6.01 -10.87
N GLY A 191 2.45 -4.75 -10.54
CA GLY A 191 1.51 -3.95 -11.32
C GLY A 191 2.10 -3.34 -12.60
N LEU A 192 3.42 -3.10 -12.65
CA LEU A 192 4.07 -2.41 -13.77
C LEU A 192 3.88 -3.09 -15.14
N PRO A 193 3.98 -4.43 -15.29
CA PRO A 193 3.72 -5.08 -16.57
C PRO A 193 2.32 -4.76 -17.11
N PHE A 194 1.30 -4.79 -16.25
CA PHE A 194 -0.09 -4.47 -16.65
C PHE A 194 -0.24 -2.99 -17.00
N PHE A 195 0.43 -2.11 -16.28
CA PHE A 195 0.46 -0.69 -16.60
C PHE A 195 1.11 -0.42 -17.96
N CYS A 196 2.28 -1.01 -18.22
CA CYS A 196 2.96 -0.91 -19.52
C CYS A 196 2.08 -1.45 -20.64
N LEU A 197 1.46 -2.61 -20.47
CA LEU A 197 0.50 -3.16 -21.43
C LEU A 197 -0.68 -2.20 -21.66
N GLY A 198 -1.24 -1.63 -20.60
CA GLY A 198 -2.30 -0.62 -20.68
C GLY A 198 -1.88 0.59 -21.51
N LEU A 199 -0.68 1.13 -21.27
CA LEU A 199 -0.13 2.25 -22.04
C LEU A 199 0.10 1.91 -23.52
N LEU A 200 0.47 0.66 -23.84
CA LEU A 200 0.60 0.22 -25.23
C LEU A 200 -0.75 0.22 -25.97
N PHE A 201 -1.86 -0.08 -25.28
CA PHE A 201 -3.20 0.00 -25.88
C PHE A 201 -3.64 1.44 -26.17
N ILE A 202 -3.13 2.42 -25.42
CA ILE A 202 -3.42 3.86 -25.59
C ILE A 202 -2.21 4.64 -26.13
N LEU A 203 -1.40 4.00 -26.97
CA LEU A 203 -0.12 4.54 -27.42
C LEU A 203 -0.29 5.80 -28.28
N ARG A 204 -1.39 5.91 -29.03
CA ARG A 204 -1.70 7.08 -29.84
C ARG A 204 -1.94 8.30 -28.95
N GLU A 205 -2.69 8.11 -27.88
CA GLU A 205 -3.02 9.12 -26.88
C GLU A 205 -1.79 9.51 -26.06
N CYS A 206 -0.94 8.52 -25.74
CA CYS A 206 0.36 8.78 -25.11
C CYS A 206 1.25 9.68 -25.97
N TRP A 207 1.20 9.55 -27.30
CA TRP A 207 2.01 10.37 -28.20
C TRP A 207 1.52 11.82 -28.27
N SER A 208 0.21 12.02 -28.17
CA SER A 208 -0.41 13.34 -28.07
C SER A 208 0.03 14.07 -26.78
N ALA A 209 0.02 13.35 -25.65
CA ALA A 209 0.42 13.86 -24.33
C ALA A 209 1.91 13.62 -23.98
N LYS A 210 2.78 13.40 -24.96
CA LYS A 210 4.14 12.84 -24.76
C LYS A 210 4.97 13.50 -23.67
N TRP A 211 4.92 14.83 -23.53
CA TRP A 211 5.71 15.54 -22.52
C TRP A 211 5.21 15.27 -21.10
N HIS A 212 3.89 15.22 -20.89
CA HIS A 212 3.30 14.86 -19.60
C HIS A 212 3.58 13.41 -19.24
N VAL A 213 3.47 12.51 -20.22
CA VAL A 213 3.74 11.08 -20.02
C VAL A 213 5.22 10.84 -19.70
N ILE A 214 6.14 11.40 -20.48
CA ILE A 214 7.58 11.27 -20.25
C ILE A 214 7.97 11.87 -18.90
N ALA A 215 7.51 13.09 -18.59
CA ALA A 215 7.82 13.72 -17.31
C ALA A 215 7.23 12.93 -16.13
N GLY A 216 5.98 12.49 -16.23
CA GLY A 216 5.32 11.70 -15.18
C GLY A 216 6.01 10.37 -14.93
N LEU A 217 6.38 9.64 -15.98
CA LEU A 217 7.15 8.39 -15.87
C LEU A 217 8.55 8.63 -15.33
N ALA A 218 9.24 9.69 -15.78
CA ALA A 218 10.57 10.03 -15.28
C ALA A 218 10.54 10.34 -13.77
N ILE A 219 9.57 11.14 -13.31
CA ILE A 219 9.39 11.45 -11.89
C ILE A 219 9.04 10.20 -11.10
N LEU A 220 8.14 9.37 -11.61
CA LEU A 220 7.75 8.12 -10.99
C LEU A 220 8.95 7.18 -10.81
N PHE A 221 9.68 6.87 -11.88
CA PHE A 221 10.80 5.94 -11.80
C PHE A 221 11.94 6.52 -10.97
N ALA A 222 12.32 7.79 -11.19
CA ALA A 222 13.36 8.43 -10.39
C ALA A 222 12.97 8.46 -8.91
N GLY A 223 11.73 8.81 -8.59
CA GLY A 223 11.20 8.83 -7.23
C GLY A 223 11.20 7.45 -6.59
N ALA A 224 10.57 6.47 -7.23
CA ALA A 224 10.41 5.12 -6.70
C ALA A 224 11.76 4.43 -6.47
N PHE A 225 12.69 4.52 -7.45
CA PHE A 225 14.03 3.96 -7.30
C PHE A 225 14.86 4.71 -6.25
N SER A 226 14.75 6.04 -6.16
CA SER A 226 15.47 6.80 -5.13
C SER A 226 14.99 6.45 -3.72
N MET A 227 13.67 6.36 -3.52
CA MET A 227 13.06 5.96 -2.25
C MET A 227 13.46 4.52 -1.87
N HIS A 228 13.46 3.61 -2.83
CA HIS A 228 13.88 2.23 -2.59
C HIS A 228 15.37 2.12 -2.27
N ALA A 229 16.23 2.84 -3.01
CA ALA A 229 17.67 2.87 -2.77
C ALA A 229 18.02 3.51 -1.41
N PHE A 230 17.27 4.54 -1.01
CA PHE A 230 17.42 5.17 0.31
C PHE A 230 17.16 4.16 1.44
N ASP A 231 16.06 3.42 1.34
CA ASP A 231 15.70 2.39 2.31
C ASP A 231 16.71 1.25 2.37
N GLN A 232 17.16 0.75 1.22
CA GLN A 232 18.21 -0.27 1.18
C GLN A 232 19.52 0.19 1.85
N LYS A 233 19.90 1.45 1.68
CA LYS A 233 21.11 2.00 2.32
C LYS A 233 21.02 2.03 3.84
N ILE A 234 19.83 2.28 4.41
CA ILE A 234 19.62 2.24 5.86
C ILE A 234 19.94 0.84 6.38
N TYR A 235 19.41 -0.19 5.73
CA TYR A 235 19.60 -1.58 6.15
C TYR A 235 21.01 -2.13 5.86
N GLN A 236 21.80 -1.46 5.03
CA GLN A 236 23.22 -1.79 4.83
C GLN A 236 24.14 -1.23 5.93
N SER A 237 23.63 -0.40 6.83
CA SER A 237 24.45 0.18 7.90
C SER A 237 24.86 -0.87 8.96
N PRO A 238 26.00 -0.69 9.65
CA PRO A 238 26.49 -1.64 10.65
C PRO A 238 25.48 -1.95 11.77
N ALA A 239 24.60 -1.00 12.08
CA ALA A 239 23.56 -1.16 13.10
C ALA A 239 22.57 -2.29 12.78
N TYR A 240 22.35 -2.60 11.50
CA TYR A 240 21.41 -3.63 11.05
C TYR A 240 22.11 -4.93 10.61
N GLU A 241 23.42 -5.06 10.79
CA GLU A 241 24.16 -6.25 10.37
C GLU A 241 23.66 -7.50 11.10
N ALA A 242 23.44 -7.41 12.42
CA ALA A 242 22.90 -8.51 13.22
C ALA A 242 21.48 -8.90 12.77
N PHE A 243 20.65 -7.91 12.45
CA PHE A 243 19.30 -8.12 11.95
C PHE A 243 19.31 -8.83 10.58
N ASN A 244 20.14 -8.38 9.64
CA ASN A 244 20.25 -8.98 8.31
C ASN A 244 20.75 -10.43 8.37
N LYS A 245 21.70 -10.73 9.27
CA LYS A 245 22.19 -12.10 9.49
C LYS A 245 21.10 -13.01 10.04
N PHE A 246 20.23 -12.50 10.91
CA PHE A 246 19.11 -13.25 11.48
C PHE A 246 17.95 -13.44 10.47
N GLN A 247 17.68 -12.44 9.64
CA GLN A 247 16.52 -12.39 8.75
C GLN A 247 16.50 -13.53 7.73
N SER A 248 17.65 -13.87 7.14
CA SER A 248 17.74 -14.93 6.11
C SER A 248 17.40 -16.33 6.66
N PRO A 249 18.04 -16.81 7.75
CA PRO A 249 17.63 -18.04 8.43
C PRO A 249 16.17 -18.04 8.89
N ARG A 250 15.68 -16.90 9.41
CA ARG A 250 14.28 -16.75 9.86
C ARG A 250 13.29 -16.98 8.72
N VAL A 251 13.49 -16.36 7.55
CA VAL A 251 12.63 -16.55 6.37
C VAL A 251 12.65 -17.99 5.89
N ILE A 252 13.83 -18.65 5.95
CA ILE A 252 13.94 -20.06 5.58
C ILE A 252 13.16 -20.94 6.56
N LEU A 253 13.23 -20.66 7.86
CA LEU A 253 12.54 -21.43 8.89
C LEU A 253 11.02 -21.25 8.87
N GLY A 254 10.54 -20.01 8.69
CA GLY A 254 9.11 -19.68 8.75
C GLY A 254 8.37 -19.87 7.42
N ASP A 255 8.97 -19.49 6.28
CA ASP A 255 8.24 -19.37 5.01
C ASP A 255 8.50 -20.54 4.04
N LYS A 256 9.56 -21.35 4.25
CA LYS A 256 9.85 -22.51 3.39
C LYS A 256 9.39 -23.81 4.03
N ASN A 257 8.37 -24.43 3.43
CA ASN A 257 7.83 -25.74 3.81
C ASN A 257 8.75 -26.95 3.52
N ASN A 258 10.06 -26.76 3.39
CA ASN A 258 10.97 -27.78 2.85
C ASN A 258 11.66 -28.66 3.90
N TYR A 259 11.23 -28.61 5.15
CA TYR A 259 11.78 -29.45 6.22
C TYR A 259 10.88 -30.67 6.45
N ASN A 260 11.47 -31.87 6.46
CA ASN A 260 10.78 -33.04 6.99
C ASN A 260 10.58 -32.80 8.49
N LYS A 261 9.41 -32.26 8.86
CA LYS A 261 9.13 -31.81 10.22
C LYS A 261 9.44 -32.91 11.24
N ASN A 262 9.08 -34.16 10.94
CA ASN A 262 9.31 -35.30 11.82
C ASN A 262 10.80 -35.57 12.07
N ALA A 263 11.64 -35.47 11.04
CA ALA A 263 13.08 -35.63 11.21
C ALA A 263 13.67 -34.50 12.09
N VAL A 264 13.19 -33.27 11.94
CA VAL A 264 13.64 -32.14 12.78
C VAL A 264 13.14 -32.28 14.22
N TYR A 265 11.94 -32.83 14.43
CA TYR A 265 11.44 -33.15 15.79
C TYR A 265 12.33 -34.21 16.46
N GLU A 266 12.64 -35.30 15.75
CA GLU A 266 13.50 -36.39 16.25
C GLU A 266 14.92 -35.87 16.54
N ASP A 267 15.54 -35.14 15.61
CA ASP A 267 16.88 -34.55 15.79
C ASP A 267 16.91 -33.56 16.97
N ALA A 268 15.85 -32.76 17.16
CA ALA A 268 15.76 -31.82 18.28
C ALA A 268 15.64 -32.55 19.62
N GLU A 269 14.83 -33.61 19.69
CA GLU A 269 14.69 -34.43 20.90
C GLU A 269 15.99 -35.18 21.24
N GLU A 270 16.73 -35.67 20.24
CA GLU A 270 18.05 -36.28 20.42
C GLU A 270 19.10 -35.30 20.98
N LEU A 271 19.00 -34.02 20.60
CA LEU A 271 19.84 -32.92 21.13
C LEU A 271 19.38 -32.42 22.52
N GLY A 272 18.32 -33.02 23.09
CA GLY A 272 17.75 -32.61 24.38
C GLY A 272 16.93 -31.32 24.31
N LEU A 273 16.55 -30.87 23.11
CA LEU A 273 15.66 -29.74 22.87
C LEU A 273 14.22 -30.23 22.71
N SER A 274 13.25 -29.38 23.05
CA SER A 274 11.84 -29.74 22.89
C SER A 274 11.45 -29.55 21.43
N GLY A 275 11.01 -30.63 20.79
CA GLY A 275 10.43 -30.57 19.46
C GLY A 275 9.28 -29.55 19.36
N LYS A 276 8.51 -29.34 20.44
CA LYS A 276 7.45 -28.32 20.48
C LYS A 276 7.97 -26.90 20.29
N ASP A 277 9.23 -26.64 20.64
CA ASP A 277 9.84 -25.31 20.49
C ASP A 277 10.04 -25.00 19.00
N PHE A 278 10.35 -26.02 18.19
CA PHE A 278 10.39 -25.88 16.73
C PHE A 278 9.02 -25.48 16.17
N HIS A 279 7.94 -26.11 16.64
CA HIS A 279 6.58 -25.74 16.23
C HIS A 279 6.23 -24.30 16.62
N LEU A 280 6.57 -23.88 17.84
CA LEU A 280 6.33 -22.51 18.32
C LEU A 280 7.12 -21.48 17.50
N LEU A 281 8.37 -21.80 17.15
CA LEU A 281 9.24 -20.95 16.31
C LEU A 281 8.73 -20.83 14.87
N THR A 282 8.21 -21.92 14.28
CA THR A 282 7.68 -21.89 12.91
C THR A 282 6.35 -21.16 12.80
N GLU A 283 5.47 -21.31 13.79
CA GLU A 283 4.13 -20.70 13.79
C GLU A 283 4.11 -19.30 14.43
N TRP A 284 5.27 -18.76 14.81
CA TRP A 284 5.39 -17.45 15.45
C TRP A 284 4.60 -17.32 16.77
N ILE A 285 4.40 -18.44 17.48
CA ILE A 285 3.69 -18.48 18.75
C ILE A 285 4.70 -18.34 19.87
N PHE A 286 5.13 -17.11 20.14
CA PHE A 286 6.00 -16.79 21.28
C PHE A 286 5.18 -16.55 22.54
N TYR A 287 4.42 -17.55 23.01
CA TYR A 287 3.64 -17.41 24.24
C TYR A 287 4.48 -17.86 25.45
N ASP A 288 5.51 -17.09 25.78
CA ASP A 288 6.26 -17.28 27.02
C ASP A 288 5.94 -16.18 28.03
N THR A 289 5.00 -16.49 28.92
CA THR A 289 4.62 -15.64 30.07
C THR A 289 5.75 -15.34 31.07
N LYS A 290 6.91 -16.01 30.97
CA LYS A 290 8.06 -15.83 31.88
C LYS A 290 9.23 -15.06 31.29
N VAL A 291 9.39 -15.03 29.95
CA VAL A 291 10.53 -14.34 29.29
C VAL A 291 10.08 -13.22 28.33
N LEU A 292 8.90 -13.33 27.72
CA LEU A 292 8.33 -12.33 26.81
C LEU A 292 6.97 -11.86 27.35
N GLN A 293 6.99 -11.06 28.43
CA GLN A 293 5.81 -10.31 28.87
C GLN A 293 5.53 -9.18 27.87
N LEU A 294 4.85 -9.48 26.77
CA LEU A 294 4.13 -8.47 26.00
C LEU A 294 2.86 -8.10 26.78
N ILE A 295 3.05 -7.09 27.64
CA ILE A 295 2.22 -5.90 27.81
C ILE A 295 0.83 -6.02 27.14
N VAL A 296 -0.20 -6.10 27.99
CA VAL A 296 -1.62 -5.90 27.65
C VAL A 296 -1.85 -4.49 27.10
#